data_AF-A0A1G4J9F4-F1
#
_entry.id   AF-A0A1G4J9F4-F1
#
_cell.length_a   1.000
_cell.length_b   1.000
_cell.length_c   1.000
_cell.angle_alpha   90.00
_cell.angle_beta   90.00
_cell.angle_gamma   90.00
#
_symmetry.space_group_name_H-M   'P 1'
#
loop_
_entity.id
_entity.type
_entity.pdbx_description
1 polymer ?
#
loop_
_entity_poly.entity_id
_entity_poly.type
_entity_poly.pdbx_seq_one_letter_code
_entity_poly.pdbx_strand_id
1 'polypeptide(L)' 'MNRFLIVVVAFAYYCVWIGLPIFDGEGKVWFFPLPSSIAVLVPAVLLLCGTLLVGTFSGLLLLLHHE' A
#
# COMPACT_ATOMS: atom_id res chain seq x y z
N MET A 1 19.97 -2.92 -7.61
CA MET A 1 19.19 -2.13 -8.59
C MET A 1 17.78 -2.70 -8.85
N ASN A 2 17.59 -4.01 -8.97
CA ASN A 2 16.27 -4.59 -9.28
C ASN A 2 15.15 -4.30 -8.26
N ARG A 3 15.47 -4.12 -6.97
CA ARG A 3 14.46 -3.81 -5.94
C ARG A 3 13.70 -2.51 -6.22
N PHE A 4 14.41 -1.48 -6.70
CA PHE A 4 13.78 -0.21 -7.06
C PHE A 4 12.85 -0.38 -8.27
N LEU A 5 13.31 -1.12 -9.27
CA LEU A 5 12.54 -1.44 -10.48
C LEU A 5 11.24 -2.20 -10.15
N ILE A 6 11.30 -3.15 -9.21
CA ILE A 6 10.12 -3.88 -8.71
C ILE A 6 9.12 -2.92 -8.05
N VAL A 7 9.59 -2.00 -7.19
CA VAL A 7 8.73 -1.02 -6.53
C VAL A 7 8.08 -0.08 -7.54
N VAL A 8 8.83 0.37 -8.55
CA VAL A 8 8.31 1.25 -9.62
C VAL A 8 7.23 0.54 -10.44
N VAL A 9 7.44 -0.72 -10.82
CA VAL A 9 6.45 -1.50 -11.57
C VAL A 9 5.21 -1.76 -10.74
N ALA A 10 5.36 -2.11 -9.46
CA ALA A 10 4.23 -2.27 -8.54
C ALA A 10 3.44 -0.97 -8.36
N PHE A 11 4.12 0.17 -8.29
CA PHE A 11 3.49 1.48 -8.19
C PHE A 11 2.72 1.84 -9.47
N ALA A 12 3.34 1.67 -10.64
CA ALA A 12 2.68 1.93 -11.92
C ALA A 12 1.44 1.03 -12.11
N TYR A 13 1.55 -0.25 -11.76
CA TYR A 13 0.43 -1.20 -11.77
C TYR A 13 -0.72 -0.74 -10.86
N TYR A 14 -0.39 -0.26 -9.66
CA TYR A 14 -1.37 0.26 -8.71
C TYR A 14 -2.06 1.54 -9.19
N CYS A 15 -1.32 2.46 -9.84
CA CYS A 15 -1.90 3.66 -10.45
C CYS A 15 -2.93 3.31 -11.55
N VAL A 16 -2.62 2.32 -12.40
CA VAL A 16 -3.55 1.85 -13.42
C VAL A 16 -4.78 1.19 -12.77
N TRP A 17 -4.58 0.44 -11.68
CA TRP A 17 -5.68 -0.19 -10.94
C TRP A 17 -6.68 0.84 -10.40
N ILE A 18 -6.21 1.91 -9.74
CA ILE A 18 -7.13 2.96 -9.23
C ILE A 18 -7.81 3.71 -10.38
N GLY A 19 -7.14 3.89 -11.51
CA GLY A 19 -7.69 4.57 -12.68
C GLY A 19 -8.73 3.76 -13.45
N LEU A 20 -8.78 2.43 -13.29
CA LEU A 20 -9.70 1.53 -13.98
C LEU A 20 -11.19 1.95 -13.93
N PRO A 21 -11.76 2.38 -12.78
CA PRO A 21 -13.13 2.89 -12.70
C PRO A 21 -13.40 4.14 -13.54
N ILE A 22 -12.40 4.98 -13.78
CA ILE A 22 -12.54 6.19 -14.60
C ILE A 22 -12.82 5.83 -16.07
N PHE A 23 -12.36 4.65 -16.50
CA PHE A 23 -12.51 4.14 -17.86
C PHE A 23 -13.61 3.06 -17.99
N ASP A 24 -14.49 2.90 -16.99
CA ASP A 24 -15.57 1.89 -16.97
C ASP A 24 -15.04 0.44 -17.18
N GLY A 25 -13.81 0.20 -16.72
CA GLY A 25 -13.09 -1.06 -16.84
C GLY A 25 -13.26 -2.01 -15.66
N GLU A 26 -14.09 -1.65 -14.66
CA GLU A 26 -14.33 -2.49 -13.50
C GLU A 26 -14.92 -3.86 -13.92
N GLY A 27 -14.32 -4.94 -13.42
CA GLY A 27 -14.76 -6.32 -13.69
C GLY A 27 -14.50 -6.84 -15.12
N LYS A 28 -14.08 -6.00 -16.07
CA LYS A 28 -13.76 -6.42 -17.45
C LYS A 28 -12.34 -6.96 -17.60
N VAL A 29 -11.44 -6.58 -16.69
CA VAL A 29 -10.01 -6.90 -16.79
C VAL A 29 -9.64 -7.92 -15.72
N TRP A 30 -9.40 -9.17 -16.13
CA TRP A 30 -9.08 -10.28 -15.20
C TRP A 30 -7.81 -10.06 -14.38
N PHE A 31 -6.91 -9.20 -14.87
CA PHE A 31 -5.70 -8.81 -14.15
C PHE A 31 -5.98 -8.07 -12.83
N PHE A 32 -7.17 -7.49 -12.64
CA PHE A 32 -7.52 -6.72 -11.45
C PHE A 32 -8.63 -7.43 -10.64
N PRO A 33 -8.27 -8.39 -9.76
CA PRO A 33 -9.24 -9.27 -9.10
C PRO A 33 -10.05 -8.59 -7.98
N LEU A 34 -9.64 -7.41 -7.52
CA LEU A 34 -10.32 -6.66 -6.46
C LEU A 34 -10.97 -5.39 -7.03
N PRO A 35 -12.16 -5.02 -6.53
CA PRO A 35 -12.80 -3.76 -6.88
C PRO A 35 -11.94 -2.57 -6.44
N SER A 36 -11.90 -1.54 -7.29
CA SER A 36 -11.00 -0.38 -7.09
C SER A 36 -11.32 0.40 -5.82
N SER A 37 -12.57 0.32 -5.34
CA SER A 37 -12.98 0.84 -4.02
C SER A 37 -12.12 0.31 -2.87
N ILE A 38 -11.75 -0.98 -2.91
CA ILE A 38 -10.87 -1.59 -1.89
C ILE A 38 -9.40 -1.28 -2.19
N ALA A 39 -9.02 -1.18 -3.47
CA ALA A 39 -7.67 -0.84 -3.86
C ALA A 39 -7.24 0.52 -3.28
N VAL A 40 -8.13 1.51 -3.21
CA VAL A 40 -7.87 2.83 -2.61
C VAL A 40 -7.56 2.76 -1.10
N LEU A 41 -8.02 1.74 -0.38
CA LEU A 41 -7.72 1.57 1.04
C LEU A 41 -6.31 1.03 1.31
N VAL A 42 -5.69 0.37 0.34
CA VAL A 42 -4.37 -0.27 0.50
C VAL A 42 -3.28 0.67 1.02
N PRO A 43 -3.08 1.90 0.48
CA PRO A 43 -2.04 2.82 0.94
C PRO A 43 -2.36 3.37 2.33
N ALA A 44 -3.64 3.62 2.62
CA ALA A 44 -4.07 4.11 3.92
C ALA A 44 -3.79 3.08 5.01
N VAL A 45 -4.11 1.81 4.77
CA VAL A 45 -3.79 0.70 5.69
C VAL A 45 -2.28 0.51 5.82
N LEU A 46 -1.54 0.60 4.73
CA LEU A 46 -0.08 0.47 4.75
C LEU A 46 0.58 1.58 5.59
N LEU A 47 0.11 2.82 5.43
CA LEU A 47 0.56 3.96 6.22
C LEU A 47 0.22 3.77 7.71
N LEU A 48 -1.00 3.36 8.03
CA LEU A 48 -1.42 3.10 9.41
C LEU A 48 -0.60 1.98 10.07
N CYS A 49 -0.37 0.88 9.35
CA CYS A 49 0.50 -0.18 9.86
C CYS A 49 1.93 0.32 10.07
N GLY A 50 2.47 1.10 9.12
CA GLY A 50 3.81 1.67 9.23
C GLY A 50 3.96 2.59 10.43
N THR A 51 3.01 3.51 10.63
CA THR A 51 3.04 4.46 11.76
C THR A 51 2.85 3.76 13.10
N LEU A 52 1.93 2.78 13.19
CA LEU A 52 1.74 1.98 14.40
C LEU A 52 2.98 1.17 14.74
N LEU A 53 3.62 0.55 13.75
CA LEU A 53 4.82 -0.26 13.94
C LEU A 53 5.99 0.62 14.40
N VAL A 54 6.25 1.74 13.73
CA VAL A 54 7.31 2.69 14.13
C VAL A 54 7.03 3.29 15.51
N GLY A 55 5.78 3.68 15.78
CA GLY A 55 5.38 4.23 17.09
C GLY A 55 5.54 3.20 18.22
N THR A 56 5.16 1.96 17.98
CA THR A 56 5.32 0.86 18.95
C THR A 56 6.79 0.58 19.22
N PHE A 57 7.62 0.44 18.19
CA PHE A 57 9.07 0.23 18.36
C PHE A 57 9.74 1.40 19.07
N SER A 58 9.37 2.64 18.74
CA SER A 58 9.91 3.83 19.40
C SER A 58 9.51 3.89 20.88
N GLY A 59 8.25 3.58 21.21
CA GLY A 59 7.79 3.51 22.59
C GLY A 59 8.46 2.40 23.40
N LEU A 60 8.67 1.24 22.78
CA LEU A 60 9.34 0.09 23.41
C LEU A 60 10.83 0.38 23.65
N LEU A 61 11.51 1.04 22.72
CA LEU A 61 12.88 1.53 22.90
C LEU A 61 12.99 2.56 24.03
N LEU A 62 12.04 3.48 24.14
CA LEU A 62 12.02 4.47 25.21
C LEU A 62 11.84 3.81 26.58
N LEU A 63 10.95 2.82 26.69
CA LEU A 63 10.75 2.06 27.93
C LEU A 63 12.01 1.28 28.32
N LEU A 64 12.64 0.58 27.36
CA LEU A 64 13.86 -0.19 27.61
C LEU A 64 15.10 0.66 27.91
N HIS A 65 15.17 1.90 27.42
CA HIS A 65 16.31 2.78 27.68
C HIS A 65 16.21 3.50 29.04
N HIS A 66 15.02 3.55 29.64
CA HIS A 66 14.76 4.26 30.89
C HIS A 66 14.78 3.34 32.13
N GLU A 67 15.03 2.05 31.93
CA GLU A 67 15.41 1.03 32.93
C GLU A 67 16.93 0.79 32.91
#